data_AF-A0AAE0QSH1-F1
#
_entry.id   AF-A0AAE0QSH1-F1
#
_cell.length_a   1.000
_cell.length_b   1.000
_cell.length_c   1.000
_cell.angle_alpha   90.00
_cell.angle_beta   90.00
_cell.angle_gamma   90.00
#
_symmetry.space_group_name_H-M   'P 1'
#
loop_
_entity.id
_entity.type
_entity.pdbx_description
1 polymer ?
#
loop_
_entity_poly.entity_id
_entity_poly.type
_entity_poly.pdbx_seq_one_letter_code
_entity_poly.pdbx_strand_id
1 'polypeptide(L)'
;CEISNRGELRSALSPGRTMFPMSSLCRGVRLLIQQHAAALECCSVPCTRASSSSSSLHVPPPACMLRPLEVPFRYLFGPGPSNVSPRVLSAGGRPIIGHQHPEMFEIMNDIKEGIRYAFQTSNLMTLAMSGSGHTAMECAVFNVVEPGESVLVSVNGVWGERVAEIAERMGAEVHTLVKPPGGHFSNEEIEKEISKHKPVLFFLTHGESSAGLVHPVDGIGDICRNDVLIKMMMMMMMMMKMMMMMIKMMMIKMMMMMMIKMMMMMMIKMMMMMMMMMMIKMMMIKMMMMMMMMKMMMMMMMMMKMMMMMIKMMMIKMMMIKMMMMMMMMKDDDDDDKDDDDKDDDDDDDDDEDDDDKDDDDDDDDDDDKHSHFNHLITETIISTRYNCLLLVDSVASLGASPLLMDQQKIDILYTGSQKALNAPPGTAPISFNERACQKMFNRKTKPVSYLLDMTHLSNYWGNDGKAARMYHHTGPVSGFFSLRESLSILTEKGLENSWRQHREVAEYLWKGLEDLGLQLFIKDKDLRLPSVTTITIPEGYDWKELLTYMMKHHQMEMTGGLGPSIGLVLRVGLMGYNCNTFNADKVLAALADALKHCKKHKA
;
A
#
# COMPACT_ATOMS: atom_id res chain seq x y z
N CYS A 1 -23.06 -22.32 45.91
CA CYS A 1 -23.85 -21.72 47.00
C CYS A 1 -23.27 -20.36 47.34
N GLU A 2 -24.12 -19.35 47.48
CA GLU A 2 -23.70 -18.01 47.88
C GLU A 2 -23.56 -17.91 49.40
N ILE A 3 -22.58 -17.15 49.89
CA ILE A 3 -22.75 -16.32 51.08
C ILE A 3 -22.08 -14.97 50.77
N SER A 4 -22.89 -13.91 50.84
CA SER A 4 -22.41 -12.52 50.84
C SER A 4 -22.23 -12.07 52.29
N ASN A 5 -21.14 -11.37 52.60
CA ASN A 5 -21.27 -10.20 53.47
C ASN A 5 -20.17 -9.15 53.29
N ARG A 6 -20.48 -7.93 53.72
CA ARG A 6 -19.63 -6.73 53.65
C ARG A 6 -18.72 -6.62 54.89
N GLY A 7 -17.67 -5.80 54.81
CA GLY A 7 -16.92 -5.35 55.99
C GLY A 7 -15.62 -4.64 55.63
N GLU A 8 -15.57 -3.32 55.85
CA GLU A 8 -14.35 -2.52 55.70
C GLU A 8 -13.44 -2.69 56.92
N LEU A 9 -12.12 -2.62 56.73
CA LEU A 9 -11.23 -1.82 57.58
C LEU A 9 -9.82 -1.69 56.98
N ARG A 10 -9.40 -0.44 56.71
CA ARG A 10 -7.99 -0.07 56.51
C ARG A 10 -7.45 0.57 57.78
N SER A 11 -6.31 0.13 58.30
CA SER A 11 -5.28 0.96 58.98
C SER A 11 -4.20 0.09 59.65
N ALA A 12 -3.18 0.75 60.23
CA ALA A 12 -2.04 0.23 61.00
C ALA A 12 -0.85 -0.36 60.19
N LEU A 13 0.13 0.50 59.95
CA LEU A 13 1.53 0.12 59.70
C LEU A 13 2.25 -0.11 61.04
N SER A 14 3.09 -1.16 61.11
CA SER A 14 4.36 -1.33 61.87
C SER A 14 4.64 -0.52 63.16
N PRO A 15 5.30 -1.08 64.21
CA PRO A 15 6.44 -2.01 64.03
C PRO A 15 6.59 -3.14 65.10
N GLY A 16 7.52 -4.08 64.88
CA GLY A 16 8.02 -4.94 65.97
C GLY A 16 8.43 -6.35 65.56
N ARG A 17 9.72 -6.67 65.71
CA ARG A 17 10.37 -7.96 65.41
C ARG A 17 9.65 -9.19 65.96
N THR A 18 9.57 -10.27 65.18
CA THR A 18 10.10 -11.58 65.57
C THR A 18 10.35 -12.48 64.36
N MET A 19 11.28 -13.43 64.49
CA MET A 19 11.70 -14.34 63.42
C MET A 19 11.15 -15.74 63.70
N PHE A 20 10.41 -16.34 62.77
CA PHE A 20 9.89 -17.71 62.88
C PHE A 20 10.26 -18.54 61.63
N PRO A 21 10.63 -19.82 61.79
CA PRO A 21 11.16 -20.62 60.68
C PRO A 21 10.07 -21.24 59.80
N MET A 22 10.28 -21.21 58.48
CA MET A 22 9.48 -21.89 57.45
C MET A 22 9.72 -23.41 57.44
N SER A 23 9.41 -24.10 58.55
CA SER A 23 9.61 -25.56 58.70
C SER A 23 8.35 -26.35 59.09
N SER A 24 7.23 -25.68 59.37
CA SER A 24 5.94 -26.29 59.72
C SER A 24 5.07 -26.61 58.50
N LEU A 25 4.95 -25.68 57.54
CA LEU A 25 4.02 -25.77 56.41
C LEU A 25 4.30 -26.98 55.50
N CYS A 26 5.57 -27.37 55.35
CA CYS A 26 5.98 -28.48 54.48
C CYS A 26 5.59 -29.88 55.00
N ARG A 27 5.11 -30.02 56.26
CA ARG A 27 4.68 -31.32 56.80
C ARG A 27 3.24 -31.67 56.44
N GLY A 28 2.34 -30.69 56.34
CA GLY A 28 0.93 -30.92 56.00
C GLY A 28 0.74 -31.48 54.59
N VAL A 29 1.43 -30.90 53.60
CA VAL A 29 1.32 -31.31 52.19
C VAL A 29 1.82 -32.75 51.96
N ARG A 30 2.85 -33.20 52.70
CA ARG A 30 3.43 -34.54 52.54
C ARG A 30 2.49 -35.66 52.99
N LEU A 31 1.64 -35.40 54.01
CA LEU A 31 0.65 -36.35 54.51
C LEU A 31 -0.53 -36.56 53.53
N LEU A 32 -1.00 -35.48 52.88
CA LEU A 32 -2.08 -35.56 51.88
C LEU A 32 -1.67 -36.37 50.62
N ILE A 33 -0.39 -36.34 50.25
CA ILE A 33 0.16 -37.11 49.14
C ILE A 33 0.26 -38.60 49.51
N GLN A 34 0.68 -38.95 50.73
CA GLN A 34 0.75 -40.35 51.16
C GLN A 34 -0.63 -41.01 51.33
N GLN A 35 -1.67 -40.27 51.72
CA GLN A 35 -3.02 -40.84 51.82
C GLN A 35 -3.65 -41.20 50.46
N HIS A 36 -3.31 -40.49 49.38
CA HIS A 36 -3.76 -40.88 48.03
C HIS A 36 -3.04 -42.12 47.48
N ALA A 37 -1.77 -42.35 47.85
CA ALA A 37 -1.04 -43.54 47.41
C ALA A 37 -1.63 -44.84 47.98
N ALA A 38 -2.07 -44.83 49.24
CA ALA A 38 -2.62 -46.02 49.91
C ALA A 38 -4.02 -46.45 49.42
N ALA A 39 -4.73 -45.60 48.66
CA ALA A 39 -6.06 -45.90 48.15
C ALA A 39 -6.07 -46.82 46.91
N LEU A 40 -4.90 -47.07 46.30
CA LEU A 40 -4.78 -47.79 45.02
C LEU A 40 -4.59 -49.31 45.13
N GLU A 41 -4.32 -49.85 46.33
CA GLU A 41 -4.02 -51.29 46.51
C GLU A 41 -5.23 -52.14 47.00
N CYS A 42 -6.32 -51.52 47.46
CA CYS A 42 -7.46 -52.22 48.07
C CYS A 42 -8.67 -52.41 47.12
N CYS A 43 -8.47 -53.09 45.97
CA CYS A 43 -9.57 -53.39 45.05
C CYS A 43 -9.51 -54.78 44.37
N SER A 44 -8.98 -55.79 45.07
CA SER A 44 -8.88 -57.18 44.57
C SER A 44 -10.20 -57.96 44.68
N VAL A 45 -11.17 -57.66 43.81
CA VAL A 45 -12.42 -58.43 43.67
C VAL A 45 -12.29 -59.43 42.52
N PRO A 46 -12.55 -60.74 42.71
CA PRO A 46 -12.42 -61.75 41.66
C PRO A 46 -13.60 -61.67 40.67
N CYS A 47 -13.45 -60.86 39.61
CA CYS A 47 -14.48 -60.72 38.58
C CYS A 47 -14.50 -61.95 37.65
N THR A 48 -15.54 -62.79 37.77
CA THR A 48 -15.73 -63.97 36.92
C THR A 48 -16.36 -63.62 35.57
N ARG A 49 -15.98 -64.38 34.53
CA ARG A 49 -16.45 -64.36 33.13
C ARG A 49 -16.04 -63.14 32.32
N ALA A 50 -15.12 -63.37 31.39
CA ALA A 50 -14.79 -62.43 30.33
C ALA A 50 -15.95 -62.24 29.34
N SER A 51 -16.26 -60.99 29.02
CA SER A 51 -16.68 -60.60 27.67
C SER A 51 -15.42 -60.18 26.91
N SER A 52 -15.06 -60.91 25.87
CA SER A 52 -13.77 -60.74 25.18
C SER A 52 -13.79 -59.59 24.18
N SER A 53 -13.72 -58.35 24.67
CA SER A 53 -13.22 -57.23 23.87
C SER A 53 -11.70 -57.37 23.71
N SER A 54 -11.27 -58.17 22.74
CA SER A 54 -9.85 -58.34 22.41
C SER A 54 -9.27 -57.04 21.86
N SER A 55 -8.73 -56.20 22.75
CA SER A 55 -7.91 -55.05 22.38
C SER A 55 -6.66 -55.54 21.63
N SER A 56 -6.71 -55.46 20.30
CA SER A 56 -5.63 -55.90 19.38
C SER A 56 -4.49 -54.87 19.26
N LEU A 57 -4.35 -53.97 20.23
CA LEU A 57 -3.36 -52.90 20.23
C LEU A 57 -1.97 -53.44 20.56
N HIS A 58 -1.24 -53.87 19.53
CA HIS A 58 0.14 -54.37 19.64
C HIS A 58 1.17 -53.31 20.06
N VAL A 59 0.82 -52.02 20.04
CA VAL A 59 1.66 -50.91 20.51
C VAL A 59 1.11 -50.40 21.85
N PRO A 60 1.82 -50.60 22.98
CA PRO A 60 1.38 -50.09 24.28
C PRO A 60 1.58 -48.57 24.40
N PRO A 61 0.87 -47.88 25.32
CA PRO A 61 1.10 -46.47 25.61
C PRO A 61 2.57 -46.20 25.98
N PRO A 62 3.27 -45.28 25.30
CA PRO A 62 4.70 -45.06 25.51
C PRO A 62 4.96 -44.38 26.86
N ALA A 63 5.68 -45.07 27.75
CA ALA A 63 5.91 -44.65 29.14
C ALA A 63 6.55 -43.26 29.29
N CYS A 64 7.28 -42.76 28.27
CA CYS A 64 7.81 -41.41 28.26
C CYS A 64 6.74 -40.31 28.29
N MET A 65 5.56 -40.56 27.70
CA MET A 65 4.41 -39.64 27.63
C MET A 65 3.56 -39.62 28.91
N LEU A 66 3.83 -40.53 29.87
CA LEU A 66 3.14 -40.57 31.16
C LEU A 66 3.76 -39.61 32.20
N ARG A 67 4.84 -38.92 31.84
CA ARG A 67 5.51 -37.92 32.67
C ARG A 67 5.11 -36.51 32.22
N PRO A 68 4.96 -35.53 33.14
CA PRO A 68 4.77 -34.14 32.76
C PRO A 68 5.87 -33.61 31.84
N LEU A 69 5.52 -32.65 30.97
CA LEU A 69 6.50 -31.93 30.16
C LEU A 69 7.25 -30.93 31.04
N GLU A 70 8.56 -31.15 31.22
CA GLU A 70 9.46 -30.19 31.85
C GLU A 70 10.32 -29.50 30.78
N VAL A 71 10.38 -28.17 30.82
CA VAL A 71 11.21 -27.34 29.93
C VAL A 71 12.13 -26.46 30.79
N PRO A 72 13.47 -26.55 30.65
CA PRO A 72 14.38 -25.74 31.46
C PRO A 72 14.35 -24.28 31.01
N PHE A 73 14.45 -23.36 31.98
CA PHE A 73 14.74 -21.97 31.66
C PHE A 73 16.12 -21.84 31.01
N ARG A 74 16.22 -21.00 29.97
CA ARG A 74 17.47 -20.69 29.23
C ARG A 74 17.47 -19.22 28.85
N TYR A 75 18.65 -18.59 28.86
CA TYR A 75 18.85 -17.28 28.24
C TYR A 75 19.08 -17.48 26.75
N LEU A 76 18.10 -17.15 25.92
CA LEU A 76 18.14 -17.34 24.48
C LEU A 76 18.77 -16.11 23.82
N PHE A 77 20.10 -16.03 23.90
CA PHE A 77 20.93 -14.97 23.33
C PHE A 77 21.65 -15.44 22.05
N GLY A 78 21.09 -16.45 21.37
CA GLY A 78 21.42 -16.79 19.99
C GLY A 78 20.72 -15.86 18.98
N PRO A 79 20.90 -16.08 17.67
CA PRO A 79 20.34 -15.28 16.58
C PRO A 79 18.82 -15.47 16.37
N GLY A 80 18.10 -15.97 17.37
CA GLY A 80 16.69 -16.37 17.33
C GLY A 80 16.51 -17.89 17.46
N PRO A 81 15.45 -18.37 18.14
CA PRO A 81 14.37 -17.60 18.78
C PRO A 81 14.85 -16.84 20.02
N SER A 82 14.33 -15.63 20.24
CA SER A 82 14.52 -14.90 21.51
C SER A 82 13.64 -15.45 22.63
N ASN A 83 13.92 -15.11 23.90
CA ASN A 83 12.95 -15.34 24.97
C ASN A 83 11.65 -14.55 24.72
N VAL A 84 10.51 -15.21 24.90
CA VAL A 84 9.17 -14.62 24.76
C VAL A 84 8.83 -13.81 26.03
N SER A 85 8.26 -12.61 25.87
CA SER A 85 7.89 -11.78 27.03
C SER A 85 6.73 -12.42 27.84
N PRO A 86 6.63 -12.19 29.16
CA PRO A 86 5.56 -12.76 29.98
C PRO A 86 4.14 -12.41 29.50
N ARG A 87 3.98 -11.21 28.92
CA ARG A 87 2.72 -10.73 28.35
C ARG A 87 2.32 -11.49 27.09
N VAL A 88 3.29 -11.79 26.21
CA VAL A 88 3.08 -12.59 24.99
C VAL A 88 2.85 -14.07 25.32
N LEU A 89 3.57 -14.63 26.31
CA LEU A 89 3.29 -15.97 26.84
C LEU A 89 1.85 -16.08 27.39
N SER A 90 1.41 -15.07 28.16
CA SER A 90 0.04 -15.01 28.66
C SER A 90 -1.01 -14.89 27.55
N ALA A 91 -0.69 -14.26 26.42
CA ALA A 91 -1.58 -14.19 25.26
C ALA A 91 -1.70 -15.55 24.56
N GLY A 92 -0.58 -16.25 24.32
CA GLY A 92 -0.57 -17.59 23.71
C GLY A 92 -1.31 -18.65 24.54
N GLY A 93 -1.30 -18.52 25.87
CA GLY A 93 -1.99 -19.42 26.81
C GLY A 93 -3.50 -19.14 27.00
N ARG A 94 -4.12 -18.25 26.21
CA ARG A 94 -5.57 -17.99 26.27
C ARG A 94 -6.39 -19.17 25.72
N PRO A 95 -7.67 -19.33 26.14
CA PRO A 95 -8.57 -20.32 25.56
C PRO A 95 -8.72 -20.18 24.05
N ILE A 96 -8.79 -21.31 23.34
CA ILE A 96 -8.97 -21.35 21.88
C ILE A 96 -10.39 -20.91 21.52
N ILE A 97 -10.50 -19.99 20.56
CA ILE A 97 -11.74 -19.63 19.86
C ILE A 97 -11.73 -20.21 18.44
N GLY A 98 -12.88 -20.27 17.77
CA GLY A 98 -12.94 -20.78 16.41
C GLY A 98 -12.20 -19.85 15.43
N HIS A 99 -11.38 -20.44 14.55
CA HIS A 99 -10.49 -19.73 13.63
C HIS A 99 -11.18 -18.88 12.53
N GLN A 100 -12.52 -18.84 12.51
CA GLN A 100 -13.37 -18.01 11.65
C GLN A 100 -14.46 -17.26 12.45
N HIS A 101 -14.31 -17.16 13.78
CA HIS A 101 -15.20 -16.34 14.61
C HIS A 101 -14.95 -14.83 14.37
N PRO A 102 -15.94 -13.95 14.56
CA PRO A 102 -15.77 -12.50 14.41
C PRO A 102 -14.60 -11.93 15.21
N GLU A 103 -14.45 -12.33 16.48
CA GLU A 103 -13.38 -11.88 17.37
C GLU A 103 -11.99 -12.32 16.87
N MET A 104 -11.92 -13.45 16.16
CA MET A 104 -10.69 -13.91 15.52
C MET A 104 -10.36 -13.08 14.27
N PHE A 105 -11.38 -12.65 13.52
CA PHE A 105 -11.20 -11.72 12.39
C PHE A 105 -10.80 -10.32 12.84
N GLU A 106 -11.29 -9.85 14.00
CA GLU A 106 -10.83 -8.62 14.66
C GLU A 106 -9.34 -8.72 15.03
N ILE A 107 -8.93 -9.81 15.70
CA ILE A 107 -7.51 -10.06 16.03
C ILE A 107 -6.64 -10.15 14.76
N MET A 108 -7.15 -10.71 13.66
CA MET A 108 -6.45 -10.69 12.37
C MET A 108 -6.34 -9.26 11.79
N ASN A 109 -7.31 -8.38 12.02
CA ASN A 109 -7.24 -6.98 11.61
C ASN A 109 -6.23 -6.19 12.48
N ASP A 110 -6.24 -6.36 13.80
CA ASP A 110 -5.22 -5.83 14.71
C ASP A 110 -3.80 -6.22 14.26
N ILE A 111 -3.61 -7.48 13.85
CA ILE A 111 -2.34 -7.97 13.30
C ILE A 111 -1.98 -7.24 12.00
N LYS A 112 -2.94 -7.04 11.08
CA LYS A 112 -2.70 -6.30 9.83
C LYS A 112 -2.26 -4.86 10.08
N GLU A 113 -2.90 -4.14 10.99
CA GLU A 113 -2.48 -2.77 11.35
C GLU A 113 -1.14 -2.76 12.09
N GLY A 114 -0.90 -3.71 12.99
CA GLY A 114 0.38 -3.85 13.68
C GLY A 114 1.55 -4.13 12.71
N ILE A 115 1.33 -4.93 11.67
CA ILE A 115 2.33 -5.19 10.62
C ILE A 115 2.52 -3.96 9.72
N ARG A 116 1.43 -3.29 9.30
CA ARG A 116 1.51 -2.01 8.57
C ARG A 116 2.32 -0.96 9.32
N TYR A 117 2.09 -0.84 10.63
CA TYR A 117 2.89 0.01 11.51
C TYR A 117 4.35 -0.44 11.54
N ALA A 118 4.62 -1.72 11.82
CA ALA A 118 5.99 -2.23 11.97
C ALA A 118 6.84 -2.12 10.69
N PHE A 119 6.23 -2.30 9.52
CA PHE A 119 6.88 -2.15 8.21
C PHE A 119 6.89 -0.70 7.68
N GLN A 120 6.13 0.22 8.30
CA GLN A 120 5.82 1.55 7.77
C GLN A 120 5.30 1.47 6.32
N THR A 121 4.17 0.80 6.16
CA THR A 121 3.48 0.63 4.87
C THR A 121 1.98 0.89 4.94
N SER A 122 1.45 1.46 3.87
CA SER A 122 0.02 1.64 3.58
C SER A 122 -0.61 0.42 2.88
N ASN A 123 0.18 -0.58 2.49
CA ASN A 123 -0.26 -1.71 1.65
C ASN A 123 -1.46 -2.47 2.25
N LEU A 124 -2.52 -2.60 1.43
CA LEU A 124 -3.70 -3.39 1.74
C LEU A 124 -3.38 -4.89 1.79
N MET A 125 -2.49 -5.38 0.92
CA MET A 125 -2.06 -6.78 0.86
C MET A 125 -0.99 -7.10 1.91
N THR A 126 -1.36 -6.92 3.18
CA THR A 126 -0.55 -7.19 4.36
C THR A 126 -1.23 -8.30 5.18
N LEU A 127 -0.49 -9.30 5.65
CA LEU A 127 -1.01 -10.43 6.44
C LEU A 127 0.10 -11.17 7.22
N ALA A 128 -0.25 -12.16 8.03
CA ALA A 128 0.71 -13.08 8.63
C ALA A 128 0.59 -14.49 8.06
N MET A 129 1.70 -15.06 7.61
CA MET A 129 1.77 -16.46 7.19
C MET A 129 1.65 -17.40 8.40
N SER A 130 0.92 -18.49 8.22
CA SER A 130 0.81 -19.61 9.17
C SER A 130 2.03 -20.53 9.11
N GLY A 131 3.22 -19.96 9.35
CA GLY A 131 4.50 -20.66 9.30
C GLY A 131 5.68 -19.79 9.71
N SER A 132 6.91 -20.28 9.48
CA SER A 132 8.13 -19.56 9.85
C SER A 132 8.53 -18.51 8.80
N GLY A 133 9.63 -17.77 9.02
CA GLY A 133 10.18 -16.84 8.02
C GLY A 133 10.41 -17.49 6.64
N HIS A 134 10.84 -18.76 6.58
CA HIS A 134 10.95 -19.50 5.32
C HIS A 134 9.60 -19.67 4.60
N THR A 135 8.49 -19.76 5.35
CA THR A 135 7.14 -19.86 4.77
C THR A 135 6.68 -18.54 4.13
N ALA A 136 7.18 -17.40 4.61
CA ALA A 136 6.99 -16.11 3.96
C ALA A 136 7.95 -15.91 2.76
N MET A 137 9.19 -16.39 2.87
CA MET A 137 10.17 -16.46 1.77
C MET A 137 9.64 -17.29 0.59
N GLU A 138 9.13 -18.51 0.85
CA GLU A 138 8.44 -19.35 -0.15
C GLU A 138 7.19 -18.66 -0.71
N CYS A 139 6.35 -18.06 0.14
CA CYS A 139 5.15 -17.35 -0.30
C CYS A 139 5.47 -16.21 -1.28
N ALA A 140 6.50 -15.41 -0.99
CA ALA A 140 6.94 -14.35 -1.88
C ALA A 140 7.37 -14.89 -3.25
N VAL A 141 8.23 -15.90 -3.29
CA VAL A 141 8.75 -16.46 -4.57
C VAL A 141 7.66 -17.20 -5.34
N PHE A 142 6.92 -18.12 -4.69
CA PHE A 142 5.92 -18.97 -5.34
C PHE A 142 4.76 -18.19 -5.97
N ASN A 143 4.42 -17.03 -5.42
CA ASN A 143 3.36 -16.17 -5.95
C ASN A 143 3.85 -15.12 -6.94
N VAL A 144 5.15 -14.80 -7.00
CA VAL A 144 5.66 -13.72 -7.86
C VAL A 144 6.52 -14.21 -9.04
N VAL A 145 7.14 -15.38 -8.95
CA VAL A 145 7.98 -15.95 -10.02
C VAL A 145 7.24 -17.05 -10.77
N GLU A 146 7.25 -17.03 -12.09
CA GLU A 146 6.81 -18.13 -12.97
C GLU A 146 8.03 -18.92 -13.52
N PRO A 147 7.87 -20.21 -13.88
CA PRO A 147 8.96 -20.99 -14.47
C PRO A 147 9.52 -20.33 -15.75
N GLY A 148 10.84 -20.28 -15.87
CA GLY A 148 11.55 -19.62 -16.96
C GLY A 148 11.70 -18.10 -16.82
N GLU A 149 11.28 -17.47 -15.72
CA GLU A 149 11.56 -16.05 -15.46
C GLU A 149 12.90 -15.83 -14.77
N SER A 150 13.61 -14.75 -15.13
CA SER A 150 14.89 -14.38 -14.52
C SER A 150 14.71 -13.82 -13.11
N VAL A 151 15.51 -14.30 -12.16
CA VAL A 151 15.55 -13.88 -10.76
C VAL A 151 16.99 -13.57 -10.36
N LEU A 152 17.24 -12.38 -9.81
CA LEU A 152 18.54 -12.01 -9.27
C LEU A 152 18.53 -12.13 -7.75
N VAL A 153 19.55 -12.77 -7.19
CA VAL A 153 19.66 -13.04 -5.75
C VAL A 153 20.98 -12.49 -5.24
N SER A 154 20.94 -11.60 -4.25
CA SER A 154 22.15 -11.20 -3.52
C SER A 154 22.54 -12.28 -2.50
N VAL A 155 23.81 -12.70 -2.52
CA VAL A 155 24.32 -13.83 -1.72
C VAL A 155 25.59 -13.40 -0.99
N ASN A 156 25.41 -12.82 0.20
CA ASN A 156 26.46 -12.50 1.17
C ASN A 156 26.33 -13.31 2.48
N GLY A 157 25.51 -14.36 2.46
CA GLY A 157 25.21 -15.25 3.57
C GLY A 157 24.07 -16.20 3.22
N VAL A 158 23.66 -17.01 4.21
CA VAL A 158 22.78 -18.18 4.00
C VAL A 158 21.39 -17.85 3.46
N TRP A 159 20.86 -16.65 3.70
CA TRP A 159 19.49 -16.33 3.31
C TRP A 159 19.38 -16.07 1.80
N GLY A 160 20.45 -15.57 1.17
CA GLY A 160 20.59 -15.53 -0.29
C GLY A 160 20.65 -16.93 -0.89
N GLU A 161 21.45 -17.84 -0.33
CA GLU A 161 21.52 -19.24 -0.78
C GLU A 161 20.14 -19.91 -0.78
N ARG A 162 19.32 -19.64 0.25
CA ARG A 162 17.95 -20.18 0.36
C ARG A 162 17.00 -19.64 -0.69
N VAL A 163 17.04 -18.34 -0.99
CA VAL A 163 16.17 -17.78 -2.03
C VAL A 163 16.57 -18.25 -3.43
N ALA A 164 17.87 -18.41 -3.69
CA ALA A 164 18.35 -19.05 -4.91
C ALA A 164 17.81 -20.49 -5.02
N GLU A 165 17.98 -21.32 -3.98
CA GLU A 165 17.46 -22.70 -3.95
C GLU A 165 15.93 -22.77 -4.16
N ILE A 166 15.16 -21.86 -3.56
CA ILE A 166 13.70 -21.78 -3.70
C ILE A 166 13.29 -21.35 -5.11
N ALA A 167 14.01 -20.41 -5.74
CA ALA A 167 13.74 -19.97 -7.10
C ALA A 167 14.13 -21.03 -8.15
N GLU A 168 15.27 -21.73 -7.97
CA GLU A 168 15.65 -22.90 -8.78
C GLU A 168 14.59 -24.00 -8.71
N ARG A 169 14.07 -24.29 -7.51
CA ARG A 169 12.96 -25.25 -7.28
C ARG A 169 11.63 -24.82 -7.95
N MET A 170 11.45 -23.54 -8.23
CA MET A 170 10.33 -23.01 -9.02
C MET A 170 10.58 -23.06 -10.54
N GLY A 171 11.76 -23.50 -10.98
CA GLY A 171 12.16 -23.51 -12.39
C GLY A 171 12.49 -22.12 -12.94
N ALA A 172 12.88 -21.17 -12.08
CA ALA A 172 13.32 -19.83 -12.50
C ALA A 172 14.73 -19.87 -13.10
N GLU A 173 15.07 -18.87 -13.92
CA GLU A 173 16.46 -18.63 -14.33
C GLU A 173 17.16 -17.80 -13.23
N VAL A 174 17.93 -18.46 -12.38
CA VAL A 174 18.52 -17.83 -11.19
C VAL A 174 19.92 -17.31 -11.47
N HIS A 175 20.14 -16.03 -11.17
CA HIS A 175 21.44 -15.37 -11.20
C HIS A 175 21.82 -14.91 -9.79
N THR A 176 23.10 -15.04 -9.43
CA THR A 176 23.59 -14.69 -8.09
C THR A 176 24.65 -13.59 -8.14
N LEU A 177 24.46 -12.57 -7.31
CA LEU A 177 25.46 -11.54 -7.02
C LEU A 177 26.10 -11.92 -5.67
N VAL A 178 27.32 -12.48 -5.71
CA VAL A 178 27.95 -13.17 -4.58
C VAL A 178 29.04 -12.34 -3.92
N LYS A 179 29.07 -12.32 -2.58
CA LYS A 179 30.19 -11.80 -1.77
C LYS A 179 30.48 -12.74 -0.58
N PRO A 180 31.71 -12.71 -0.02
CA PRO A 180 32.02 -13.48 1.19
C PRO A 180 31.18 -13.00 2.39
N PRO A 181 31.06 -13.81 3.46
CA PRO A 181 30.26 -13.49 4.64
C PRO A 181 30.66 -12.14 5.23
N GLY A 182 29.68 -11.25 5.39
CA GLY A 182 29.92 -9.90 5.93
C GLY A 182 30.36 -8.87 4.90
N GLY A 183 30.40 -9.23 3.61
CA GLY A 183 30.35 -8.24 2.53
C GLY A 183 28.95 -7.64 2.38
N HIS A 184 28.87 -6.40 1.89
CA HIS A 184 27.64 -5.78 1.41
C HIS A 184 27.78 -5.44 -0.08
N PHE A 185 26.66 -5.28 -0.78
CA PHE A 185 26.62 -4.86 -2.18
C PHE A 185 26.34 -3.36 -2.26
N SER A 186 27.06 -2.66 -3.12
CA SER A 186 26.82 -1.26 -3.47
C SER A 186 25.66 -1.13 -4.48
N ASN A 187 25.08 0.06 -4.58
CA ASN A 187 23.97 0.31 -5.50
C ASN A 187 24.40 0.17 -6.97
N GLU A 188 25.64 0.51 -7.28
CA GLU A 188 26.27 0.40 -8.59
C GLU A 188 26.48 -1.08 -9.00
N GLU A 189 26.88 -1.95 -8.06
CA GLU A 189 26.97 -3.41 -8.28
C GLU A 189 25.59 -4.03 -8.54
N ILE A 190 24.58 -3.57 -7.80
CA ILE A 190 23.18 -4.04 -7.92
C ILE A 190 22.59 -3.58 -9.26
N GLU A 191 22.67 -2.29 -9.60
CA GLU A 191 22.18 -1.76 -10.88
C GLU A 191 22.84 -2.46 -12.07
N LYS A 192 24.16 -2.67 -12.03
CA LYS A 192 24.89 -3.38 -13.08
C LYS A 192 24.31 -4.77 -13.34
N GLU A 193 24.13 -5.60 -12.32
CA GLU A 193 23.63 -6.97 -12.52
C GLU A 193 22.12 -6.99 -12.84
N ILE A 194 21.31 -6.07 -12.30
CA ILE A 194 19.90 -5.91 -12.72
C ILE A 194 19.83 -5.52 -14.20
N SER A 195 20.69 -4.62 -14.69
CA SER A 195 20.70 -4.17 -16.10
C SER A 195 21.03 -5.29 -17.09
N LYS A 196 21.92 -6.18 -16.67
CA LYS A 196 22.48 -7.30 -17.42
C LYS A 196 21.48 -8.46 -17.52
N HIS A 197 20.88 -8.86 -16.41
CA HIS A 197 19.99 -10.03 -16.33
C HIS A 197 18.50 -9.69 -16.51
N LYS A 198 18.10 -8.44 -16.28
CA LYS A 198 16.71 -7.94 -16.39
C LYS A 198 15.70 -8.80 -15.60
N PRO A 199 15.97 -9.08 -14.30
CA PRO A 199 15.16 -10.00 -13.50
C PRO A 199 13.78 -9.44 -13.19
N VAL A 200 12.78 -10.32 -13.09
CA VAL A 200 11.43 -9.96 -12.60
C VAL A 200 11.43 -9.71 -11.10
N LEU A 201 12.37 -10.32 -10.38
CA LEU A 201 12.51 -10.25 -8.92
C LEU A 201 13.99 -10.13 -8.52
N PHE A 202 14.30 -9.17 -7.65
CA PHE A 202 15.60 -9.04 -6.99
C PHE A 202 15.44 -9.27 -5.49
N PHE A 203 16.21 -10.22 -4.95
CA PHE A 203 16.23 -10.52 -3.52
C PHE A 203 17.39 -9.85 -2.79
N LEU A 204 17.05 -9.18 -1.67
CA LEU A 204 17.98 -8.58 -0.74
C LEU A 204 17.73 -9.04 0.70
N THR A 205 18.79 -9.38 1.43
CA THR A 205 18.71 -9.59 2.88
C THR A 205 19.12 -8.32 3.62
N HIS A 206 18.16 -7.63 4.24
CA HIS A 206 18.45 -6.45 5.07
C HIS A 206 19.13 -6.85 6.39
N GLY A 207 18.65 -7.91 7.05
CA GLY A 207 19.22 -8.42 8.30
C GLY A 207 19.98 -9.74 8.15
N GLU A 208 21.22 -9.71 7.66
CA GLU A 208 22.01 -10.91 7.35
C GLU A 208 22.57 -11.57 8.62
N SER A 209 21.68 -12.27 9.33
CA SER A 209 21.94 -12.88 10.64
C SER A 209 22.82 -14.14 10.64
N SER A 210 23.33 -14.60 9.50
CA SER A 210 24.45 -15.55 9.43
C SER A 210 25.80 -14.85 9.52
N ALA A 211 25.93 -13.62 9.00
CA ALA A 211 27.16 -12.82 9.05
C ALA A 211 27.13 -11.66 10.07
N GLY A 212 25.96 -11.31 10.62
CA GLY A 212 25.78 -10.19 11.55
C GLY A 212 25.82 -8.81 10.88
N LEU A 213 25.46 -8.75 9.59
CA LEU A 213 25.49 -7.53 8.78
C LEU A 213 24.08 -6.95 8.60
N VAL A 214 23.97 -5.62 8.67
CA VAL A 214 22.80 -4.87 8.20
C VAL A 214 23.12 -4.24 6.85
N HIS A 215 22.30 -4.50 5.83
CA HIS A 215 22.52 -4.03 4.46
C HIS A 215 21.73 -2.73 4.19
N PRO A 216 22.36 -1.65 3.68
CA PRO A 216 21.66 -0.40 3.35
C PRO A 216 20.69 -0.54 2.17
N VAL A 217 19.39 -0.36 2.40
CA VAL A 217 18.34 -0.59 1.38
C VAL A 217 18.04 0.65 0.50
N ASP A 218 18.56 1.82 0.87
CA ASP A 218 18.21 3.10 0.24
C ASP A 218 18.67 3.19 -1.23
N GLY A 219 17.77 3.64 -2.10
CA GLY A 219 17.99 3.75 -3.56
C GLY A 219 17.76 2.46 -4.34
N ILE A 220 17.79 1.27 -3.71
CA ILE A 220 17.62 -0.01 -4.42
C ILE A 220 16.20 -0.13 -5.02
N GLY A 221 15.18 0.32 -4.30
CA GLY A 221 13.81 0.37 -4.82
C GLY A 221 13.62 1.32 -6.00
N ASP A 222 14.48 2.34 -6.15
CA ASP A 222 14.49 3.24 -7.31
C ASP A 222 15.16 2.60 -8.54
N ILE A 223 16.24 1.84 -8.35
CA ILE A 223 16.91 1.06 -9.40
C ILE A 223 15.96 0.00 -9.98
N CYS A 224 15.22 -0.70 -9.12
CA CYS A 224 14.27 -1.74 -9.53
C CYS A 224 13.06 -1.19 -10.32
N ARG A 225 12.48 -0.05 -9.90
CA ARG A 225 11.19 0.45 -10.40
C ARG A 225 11.26 1.15 -11.74
N ASN A 226 10.51 0.65 -12.74
CA ASN A 226 10.39 1.35 -14.02
C ASN A 226 9.38 2.52 -13.98
N ASP A 227 9.79 3.63 -13.34
CA ASP A 227 9.08 4.91 -13.34
C ASP A 227 9.04 5.62 -14.71
N VAL A 228 9.39 4.97 -15.83
CA VAL A 228 9.09 5.52 -17.18
C VAL A 228 7.60 5.84 -17.29
N LEU A 229 6.72 5.00 -16.75
CA LEU A 229 5.28 5.30 -16.66
C LEU A 229 4.99 6.58 -15.85
N ILE A 230 5.66 6.81 -14.71
CA ILE A 230 5.45 8.02 -13.91
C ILE A 230 5.99 9.25 -14.64
N LYS A 231 7.18 9.17 -15.26
CA LYS A 231 7.72 10.25 -16.10
C LYS A 231 6.80 10.56 -17.29
N MET A 232 6.29 9.54 -18.00
CA MET A 232 5.33 9.71 -19.10
C MET A 232 4.00 10.31 -18.61
N MET A 233 3.44 9.83 -17.50
CA MET A 233 2.21 10.38 -16.93
C MET A 233 2.38 11.82 -16.46
N MET A 234 3.51 12.17 -15.82
CA MET A 234 3.82 13.56 -15.44
C MET A 234 3.98 14.46 -16.68
N MET A 235 4.66 13.98 -17.73
CA MET A 235 4.80 14.71 -18.99
C MET A 235 3.45 14.90 -19.69
N MET A 236 2.61 13.85 -19.74
CA MET A 236 1.26 13.91 -20.29
C MET A 236 0.34 14.84 -19.47
N MET A 237 0.46 14.85 -18.14
CA MET A 237 -0.24 15.80 -17.27
C MET A 237 0.26 17.25 -17.47
N MET A 238 1.54 17.47 -17.77
CA MET A 238 2.04 18.81 -18.16
C MET A 238 1.50 19.24 -19.53
N MET A 239 1.49 18.34 -20.52
CA MET A 239 0.89 18.60 -21.84
C MET A 239 -0.60 18.89 -21.73
N MET A 240 -1.37 18.11 -20.95
CA MET A 240 -2.78 18.37 -20.69
C MET A 240 -3.01 19.69 -19.97
N LYS A 241 -2.14 20.09 -19.02
CA LYS A 241 -2.21 21.41 -18.37
C LYS A 241 -1.92 22.55 -19.33
N MET A 242 -0.92 22.43 -20.21
CA MET A 242 -0.64 23.41 -21.26
C MET A 242 -1.80 23.54 -22.24
N MET A 243 -2.35 22.41 -22.71
CA MET A 243 -3.50 22.37 -23.62
C MET A 243 -4.75 23.00 -22.99
N MET A 244 -5.05 22.67 -21.72
CA MET A 244 -6.11 23.32 -20.94
C MET A 244 -5.89 24.83 -20.78
N MET A 245 -4.64 25.29 -20.63
CA MET A 245 -4.30 26.70 -20.51
C MET A 245 -4.47 27.44 -21.84
N MET A 246 -4.05 26.84 -22.96
CA MET A 246 -4.32 27.37 -24.31
C MET A 246 -5.82 27.46 -24.59
N ILE A 247 -6.58 26.41 -24.31
CA ILE A 247 -8.05 26.39 -24.47
C ILE A 247 -8.69 27.50 -23.63
N LYS A 248 -8.28 27.69 -22.36
CA LYS A 248 -8.76 28.81 -21.53
C LYS A 248 -8.42 30.17 -22.14
N MET A 249 -7.21 30.37 -22.68
CA MET A 249 -6.87 31.63 -23.35
C MET A 249 -7.69 31.87 -24.62
N MET A 250 -7.96 30.83 -25.42
CA MET A 250 -8.84 30.93 -26.59
C MET A 250 -10.29 31.26 -26.20
N MET A 251 -10.84 30.62 -25.16
CA MET A 251 -12.17 30.92 -24.64
C MET A 251 -12.26 32.35 -24.11
N ILE A 252 -11.27 32.83 -23.36
CA ILE A 252 -11.20 34.23 -22.90
C ILE A 252 -11.16 35.19 -24.08
N LYS A 253 -10.36 34.91 -25.11
CA LYS A 253 -10.28 35.73 -26.34
C LYS A 253 -11.61 35.74 -27.11
N MET A 254 -12.30 34.61 -27.22
CA MET A 254 -13.66 34.54 -27.78
C MET A 254 -14.68 35.36 -26.97
N MET A 255 -14.68 35.23 -25.65
CA MET A 255 -15.59 35.99 -24.77
C MET A 255 -15.35 37.50 -24.89
N MET A 256 -14.09 37.94 -24.94
CA MET A 256 -13.75 39.35 -25.20
C MET A 256 -14.26 39.82 -26.57
N MET A 257 -14.07 39.05 -27.64
CA MET A 257 -14.59 39.42 -28.96
C MET A 257 -16.13 39.45 -29.01
N MET A 258 -16.81 38.52 -28.31
CA MET A 258 -18.27 38.58 -28.18
C MET A 258 -18.74 39.82 -27.41
N MET A 259 -18.08 40.19 -26.31
CA MET A 259 -18.39 41.41 -25.55
C MET A 259 -18.18 42.67 -26.41
N ILE A 260 -17.08 42.77 -27.15
CA ILE A 260 -16.81 43.89 -28.06
C ILE A 260 -17.89 43.95 -29.15
N LYS A 261 -18.25 42.81 -29.77
CA LYS A 261 -19.30 42.75 -30.80
C LYS A 261 -20.68 43.12 -30.24
N MET A 262 -21.01 42.73 -29.00
CA MET A 262 -22.22 43.19 -28.30
C MET A 262 -22.21 44.71 -28.05
N MET A 263 -21.09 45.27 -27.58
CA MET A 263 -20.99 46.73 -27.35
C MET A 263 -21.15 47.52 -28.64
N MET A 264 -20.52 47.11 -29.74
CA MET A 264 -20.71 47.72 -31.06
C MET A 264 -22.17 47.63 -31.53
N MET A 265 -22.80 46.45 -31.40
CA MET A 265 -24.21 46.27 -31.75
C MET A 265 -25.15 47.16 -30.92
N MET A 266 -24.86 47.36 -29.62
CA MET A 266 -25.62 48.30 -28.78
C MET A 266 -25.42 49.76 -29.21
N MET A 267 -24.19 50.17 -29.54
CA MET A 267 -23.92 51.53 -30.04
C MET A 267 -24.66 51.82 -31.35
N ILE A 268 -24.58 50.91 -32.33
CA ILE A 268 -25.29 51.02 -33.61
C ILE A 268 -26.81 51.11 -33.37
N LYS A 269 -27.35 50.24 -32.51
CA LYS A 269 -28.80 50.25 -32.19
C LYS A 269 -29.23 51.52 -31.47
N MET A 270 -28.39 52.11 -30.62
CA MET A 270 -28.63 53.44 -30.03
C MET A 270 -28.64 54.56 -31.08
N MET A 271 -27.68 54.57 -32.02
CA MET A 271 -27.62 55.57 -33.09
C MET A 271 -28.86 55.49 -34.00
N MET A 272 -29.26 54.28 -34.41
CA MET A 272 -30.50 54.07 -35.17
C MET A 272 -31.74 54.53 -34.39
N MET A 273 -31.82 54.25 -33.08
CA MET A 273 -32.94 54.69 -32.25
C MET A 273 -32.99 56.21 -32.10
N MET A 274 -31.85 56.91 -32.02
CA MET A 274 -31.79 58.38 -32.06
C MET A 274 -32.28 58.94 -33.41
N MET A 275 -31.82 58.38 -34.53
CA MET A 275 -32.28 58.79 -35.87
C MET A 275 -33.80 58.58 -36.02
N MET A 276 -34.32 57.43 -35.60
CA MET A 276 -35.75 57.14 -35.63
C MET A 276 -36.56 58.10 -34.74
N MET A 277 -36.06 58.43 -33.54
CA MET A 277 -36.67 59.43 -32.66
C MET A 277 -36.67 60.85 -33.26
N MET A 278 -35.65 61.22 -34.05
CA MET A 278 -35.66 62.49 -34.80
C MET A 278 -36.69 62.46 -35.94
N MET A 279 -36.76 61.38 -36.73
CA MET A 279 -37.78 61.24 -37.78
C MET A 279 -39.21 61.27 -37.24
N ILE A 280 -39.49 60.56 -36.14
CA ILE A 280 -40.80 60.58 -35.47
C ILE A 280 -41.16 61.99 -34.99
N LYS A 281 -40.22 62.75 -34.41
CA LYS A 281 -40.46 64.16 -34.04
C LYS A 281 -40.78 65.03 -35.26
N MET A 282 -40.05 64.88 -36.36
CA MET A 282 -40.32 65.62 -37.62
C MET A 282 -41.70 65.28 -38.19
N MET A 283 -42.11 64.02 -38.14
CA MET A 283 -43.46 63.59 -38.55
C MET A 283 -44.55 64.16 -37.63
N MET A 284 -44.37 64.12 -36.30
CA MET A 284 -45.34 64.69 -35.37
C MET A 284 -45.52 66.20 -35.56
N ILE A 285 -44.44 66.94 -35.83
CA ILE A 285 -44.51 68.39 -36.13
C ILE A 285 -45.34 68.63 -37.40
N LYS A 286 -45.09 67.89 -38.49
CA LYS A 286 -45.92 67.96 -39.71
C LYS A 286 -47.39 67.62 -39.41
N MET A 287 -47.65 66.56 -38.65
CA MET A 287 -49.02 66.11 -38.34
C MET A 287 -49.79 67.11 -37.46
N MET A 288 -49.13 67.79 -36.52
CA MET A 288 -49.73 68.89 -35.74
C MET A 288 -50.13 70.07 -36.63
N MET A 289 -49.27 70.50 -37.56
CA MET A 289 -49.61 71.57 -38.52
C MET A 289 -50.80 71.16 -39.41
N MET A 290 -50.82 69.92 -39.90
CA MET A 290 -51.90 69.40 -40.73
C MET A 290 -53.24 69.36 -39.96
N MET A 291 -53.24 68.95 -38.69
CA MET A 291 -54.44 68.98 -37.84
C MET A 291 -54.96 70.40 -37.57
N MET A 292 -54.08 71.41 -37.49
CA MET A 292 -54.52 72.81 -37.35
C MET A 292 -55.22 73.31 -38.62
N MET A 293 -54.69 73.00 -39.82
CA MET A 293 -55.35 73.35 -41.09
C MET A 293 -56.69 72.61 -41.27
N MET A 294 -56.75 71.33 -40.91
CA MET A 294 -58.00 70.54 -40.95
C MET A 294 -59.09 71.15 -40.06
N LYS A 295 -58.76 71.63 -38.85
CA LYS A 295 -59.73 72.30 -37.97
C LYS A 295 -60.25 73.63 -38.53
N MET A 296 -59.38 74.42 -39.17
CA MET A 296 -59.78 75.66 -39.87
C MET A 296 -60.79 75.37 -40.99
N MET A 297 -60.51 74.39 -41.86
CA MET A 297 -61.43 74.00 -42.93
C MET A 297 -62.76 73.47 -42.40
N MET A 298 -62.74 72.66 -41.34
CA MET A 298 -63.96 72.05 -40.80
C MET A 298 -64.93 73.08 -40.21
N MET A 299 -64.39 74.12 -39.54
CA MET A 299 -65.19 75.25 -39.04
C MET A 299 -65.85 76.04 -40.20
N MET A 300 -65.11 76.29 -41.29
CA MET A 300 -65.64 76.97 -42.48
C MET A 300 -66.75 76.15 -43.18
N MET A 301 -66.58 74.81 -43.25
CA MET A 301 -67.61 73.92 -43.80
C MET A 301 -68.89 73.85 -42.96
N MET A 302 -68.82 74.01 -41.63
CA MET A 302 -70.04 74.06 -40.80
C MET A 302 -70.90 75.29 -41.09
N MET A 303 -70.30 76.46 -41.31
CA MET A 303 -71.05 77.66 -41.70
C MET A 303 -71.76 77.49 -43.05
N MET A 304 -71.10 76.91 -44.06
CA MET A 304 -71.75 76.65 -45.35
C MET A 304 -72.87 75.61 -45.27
N LYS A 305 -72.76 74.60 -44.40
CA LYS A 305 -73.85 73.62 -44.17
C LYS A 305 -75.10 74.27 -43.56
N MET A 306 -74.96 75.23 -42.65
CA MET A 306 -76.08 76.01 -42.10
C MET A 306 -76.86 76.77 -43.19
N MET A 307 -76.16 77.46 -44.11
CA MET A 307 -76.79 78.13 -45.25
C MET A 307 -77.52 77.15 -46.19
N MET A 308 -76.87 76.04 -46.55
CA MET A 308 -77.45 75.03 -47.45
C MET A 308 -78.72 74.38 -46.90
N MET A 309 -78.86 74.28 -45.57
CA MET A 309 -80.00 73.62 -44.93
C MET A 309 -81.31 74.44 -45.06
N MET A 310 -81.22 75.78 -45.01
CA MET A 310 -82.38 76.65 -45.27
C MET A 310 -82.90 76.51 -46.70
N ILE A 311 -81.99 76.42 -47.69
CA ILE A 311 -82.35 76.29 -49.11
C ILE A 311 -83.08 74.97 -49.39
N LYS A 312 -82.63 73.85 -48.80
CA LYS A 312 -83.26 72.54 -49.01
C LYS A 312 -84.71 72.46 -48.50
N MET A 313 -85.06 73.18 -47.43
CA MET A 313 -86.44 73.20 -46.90
C MET A 313 -87.46 73.80 -47.89
N MET A 314 -87.04 74.68 -48.80
CA MET A 314 -87.92 75.25 -49.82
C MET A 314 -88.18 74.28 -50.99
N MET A 315 -87.16 73.53 -51.44
CA MET A 315 -87.30 72.65 -52.62
C MET A 315 -88.18 71.41 -52.37
N ILE A 316 -88.19 70.86 -51.15
CA ILE A 316 -88.94 69.63 -50.83
C ILE A 316 -90.45 69.80 -51.09
N LYS A 317 -91.01 71.00 -50.89
CA LYS A 317 -92.43 71.28 -51.17
C LYS A 317 -92.81 71.23 -52.66
N MET A 318 -91.87 71.29 -53.60
CA MET A 318 -92.17 71.22 -55.04
C MET A 318 -92.07 69.81 -55.63
N MET A 319 -91.37 68.86 -55.00
CA MET A 319 -91.17 67.53 -55.59
C MET A 319 -92.36 66.57 -55.42
N MET A 320 -93.23 66.77 -54.41
CA MET A 320 -94.33 65.84 -54.11
C MET A 320 -95.39 65.70 -55.22
N ILE A 321 -95.50 66.66 -56.15
CA ILE A 321 -96.51 66.62 -57.23
C ILE A 321 -96.08 65.73 -58.41
N LYS A 322 -94.79 65.41 -58.54
CA LYS A 322 -94.25 64.78 -59.78
C LYS A 322 -94.00 63.26 -59.70
N MET A 323 -94.45 62.59 -58.63
CA MET A 323 -94.06 61.20 -58.31
C MET A 323 -95.24 60.22 -58.24
N MET A 324 -96.29 60.43 -59.05
CA MET A 324 -97.54 59.63 -59.00
C MET A 324 -97.87 58.92 -60.33
N MET A 325 -96.95 58.87 -61.32
CA MET A 325 -97.32 58.51 -62.70
C MET A 325 -96.35 57.60 -63.47
N MET A 326 -95.54 56.78 -62.79
CA MET A 326 -94.87 55.66 -63.47
C MET A 326 -94.66 54.45 -62.54
N MET A 327 -94.91 53.27 -63.09
CA MET A 327 -94.93 51.97 -62.42
C MET A 327 -94.14 50.94 -63.24
N MET A 328 -93.81 49.81 -62.60
CA MET A 328 -93.56 48.48 -63.19
C MET A 328 -92.22 48.15 -63.88
N MET A 329 -91.71 46.97 -63.47
CA MET A 329 -90.71 46.07 -64.10
C MET A 329 -89.27 46.57 -64.28
N MET A 330 -88.27 45.72 -64.60
CA MET A 330 -87.79 44.40 -64.10
C MET A 330 -86.75 43.86 -65.09
N LYS A 331 -85.66 43.25 -64.59
CA LYS A 331 -84.79 42.21 -65.21
C LYS A 331 -83.89 42.58 -66.42
N ASP A 332 -82.77 41.86 -66.66
CA ASP A 332 -82.17 40.71 -65.92
C ASP A 332 -80.80 40.94 -65.22
N ASP A 333 -79.57 40.62 -65.67
CA ASP A 333 -78.98 40.09 -66.93
C ASP A 333 -77.60 39.36 -66.67
N ASP A 334 -77.22 38.43 -67.58
CA ASP A 334 -75.99 37.63 -67.89
C ASP A 334 -74.55 38.12 -67.49
N ASP A 335 -73.44 37.33 -67.57
CA ASP A 335 -73.12 35.92 -67.18
C ASP A 335 -71.58 35.60 -67.30
N ASP A 336 -71.12 34.55 -66.59
CA ASP A 336 -69.97 33.61 -66.78
C ASP A 336 -68.45 33.96 -67.04
N ASP A 337 -67.62 33.03 -66.50
CA ASP A 337 -66.36 32.41 -67.02
C ASP A 337 -64.89 32.95 -66.82
N LYS A 338 -64.17 32.22 -65.94
CA LYS A 338 -62.93 31.39 -66.13
C LYS A 338 -61.46 31.92 -66.19
N ASP A 339 -60.67 31.32 -65.28
CA ASP A 339 -59.45 30.49 -65.45
C ASP A 339 -58.02 31.02 -65.82
N ASP A 340 -57.06 30.40 -65.12
CA ASP A 340 -55.65 29.99 -65.40
C ASP A 340 -54.44 30.96 -65.65
N ASP A 341 -53.42 30.73 -64.79
CA ASP A 341 -51.96 30.51 -64.99
C ASP A 341 -50.94 31.51 -65.62
N ASP A 342 -49.82 31.64 -64.88
CA ASP A 342 -48.38 31.62 -65.27
C ASP A 342 -47.58 32.81 -65.89
N LYS A 343 -46.41 33.05 -65.24
CA LYS A 343 -45.05 33.45 -65.70
C LYS A 343 -44.66 34.89 -66.11
N ASP A 344 -43.58 35.37 -65.47
CA ASP A 344 -42.18 35.59 -65.94
C ASP A 344 -41.91 36.30 -67.31
N ASP A 345 -40.80 37.04 -67.54
CA ASP A 345 -39.59 37.28 -66.71
C ASP A 345 -39.56 38.71 -66.07
N ASP A 346 -38.68 39.72 -66.27
CA ASP A 346 -37.56 40.05 -67.21
C ASP A 346 -36.31 40.57 -66.42
N ASP A 347 -35.11 40.75 -67.02
CA ASP A 347 -33.89 41.29 -66.35
C ASP A 347 -32.84 41.93 -67.34
N ASP A 348 -31.96 42.86 -66.88
CA ASP A 348 -30.97 43.68 -67.66
C ASP A 348 -29.59 43.85 -66.90
N ASP A 349 -28.48 43.37 -67.50
CA ASP A 349 -27.06 43.88 -67.57
C ASP A 349 -26.21 44.27 -66.29
N ASP A 350 -24.86 44.14 -66.20
CA ASP A 350 -23.79 43.73 -67.17
C ASP A 350 -22.43 43.32 -66.48
N ASP A 351 -21.47 42.87 -67.30
CA ASP A 351 -19.97 42.80 -67.16
C ASP A 351 -19.20 41.81 -66.23
N ASP A 352 -18.39 40.94 -66.90
CA ASP A 352 -17.02 40.38 -66.63
C ASP A 352 -16.67 39.63 -65.31
N GLU A 353 -15.55 38.89 -65.13
CA GLU A 353 -14.23 38.76 -65.80
C GLU A 353 -13.73 37.27 -65.84
N ASP A 354 -12.67 36.95 -66.61
CA ASP A 354 -12.08 35.61 -66.93
C ASP A 354 -11.34 34.88 -65.74
N ASP A 355 -10.67 33.70 -65.81
CA ASP A 355 -10.23 32.77 -66.90
C ASP A 355 -9.98 31.32 -66.36
N ASP A 356 -9.75 30.34 -67.25
CA ASP A 356 -9.29 28.95 -66.95
C ASP A 356 -7.73 28.81 -67.07
N ASP A 357 -7.08 27.80 -66.46
CA ASP A 357 -6.36 26.70 -67.17
C ASP A 357 -5.55 25.71 -66.25
N LYS A 358 -4.68 24.88 -66.88
CA LYS A 358 -4.28 23.49 -66.58
C LYS A 358 -2.85 23.22 -66.03
N ASP A 359 -2.69 21.97 -65.54
CA ASP A 359 -1.59 20.96 -65.66
C ASP A 359 -0.10 21.21 -65.23
N ASP A 360 0.41 20.21 -64.49
CA ASP A 360 1.68 19.45 -64.58
C ASP A 360 3.12 19.99 -64.28
N ASP A 361 3.86 19.09 -63.61
CA ASP A 361 5.29 18.68 -63.62
C ASP A 361 6.51 19.56 -63.18
N ASP A 362 7.23 18.99 -62.19
CA ASP A 362 8.67 18.71 -62.07
C ASP A 362 9.81 19.76 -61.92
N ASP A 363 10.88 19.27 -61.25
CA ASP A 363 12.32 19.65 -61.26
C ASP A 363 12.80 21.04 -60.78
N ASP A 364 13.96 21.21 -60.12
CA ASP A 364 14.79 20.32 -59.26
C ASP A 364 15.81 21.22 -58.47
N ASP A 365 16.93 20.65 -58.01
CA ASP A 365 18.21 21.28 -57.57
C ASP A 365 18.28 21.98 -56.19
N ASP A 366 18.85 21.22 -55.23
CA ASP A 366 20.05 21.54 -54.43
C ASP A 366 20.29 22.96 -53.85
N ASP A 367 20.54 23.00 -52.54
CA ASP A 367 21.93 23.25 -52.09
C ASP A 367 22.22 22.56 -50.74
N ASP A 368 23.40 21.97 -50.63
CA ASP A 368 23.84 21.13 -49.51
C ASP A 368 24.74 21.94 -48.57
N ASP A 369 24.45 22.03 -47.26
CA ASP A 369 25.52 21.70 -46.31
C ASP A 369 25.18 21.51 -44.81
N LYS A 370 25.94 20.58 -44.21
CA LYS A 370 26.43 20.53 -42.81
C LYS A 370 25.62 21.27 -41.72
N HIS A 371 24.95 20.48 -40.87
CA HIS A 371 25.36 20.44 -39.45
C HIS A 371 25.06 19.10 -38.73
N SER A 372 25.99 18.16 -38.86
CA SER A 372 25.98 16.86 -38.19
C SER A 372 26.36 16.91 -36.71
N HIS A 373 25.57 17.57 -35.85
CA HIS A 373 25.80 17.52 -34.38
C HIS A 373 24.54 17.75 -33.50
N PHE A 374 23.49 16.92 -33.64
CA PHE A 374 22.41 16.89 -32.63
C PHE A 374 21.85 15.51 -32.23
N ASN A 375 22.54 14.40 -32.56
CA ASN A 375 22.17 13.05 -32.10
C ASN A 375 23.03 12.51 -30.93
N HIS A 376 23.77 13.38 -30.22
CA HIS A 376 24.64 12.96 -29.09
C HIS A 376 24.20 13.46 -27.70
N LEU A 377 23.23 14.38 -27.60
CA LEU A 377 22.80 14.95 -26.29
C LEU A 377 21.51 14.34 -25.71
N ILE A 378 20.74 13.58 -26.48
CA ILE A 378 19.54 12.89 -26.00
C ILE A 378 19.89 11.53 -25.38
N THR A 379 20.95 10.87 -25.87
CA THR A 379 21.36 9.54 -25.42
C THR A 379 21.88 9.55 -23.97
N GLU A 380 22.73 10.51 -23.60
CA GLU A 380 23.49 10.47 -22.34
C GLU A 380 22.68 10.90 -21.10
N THR A 381 21.59 11.66 -21.27
CA THR A 381 20.69 12.04 -20.16
C THR A 381 19.53 11.05 -19.96
N ILE A 382 19.42 10.03 -20.84
CA ILE A 382 18.35 9.00 -20.79
C ILE A 382 18.85 7.66 -20.24
N ILE A 383 20.16 7.52 -19.95
CA ILE A 383 20.75 6.36 -19.23
C ILE A 383 20.41 6.45 -17.72
N SER A 384 19.12 6.28 -17.44
CA SER A 384 18.51 5.87 -16.17
C SER A 384 17.38 4.91 -16.57
N THR A 385 17.77 3.85 -17.28
CA THR A 385 16.88 2.86 -17.91
C THR A 385 16.39 1.85 -16.89
N ARG A 386 15.47 2.26 -16.04
CA ARG A 386 15.03 1.47 -14.88
C ARG A 386 14.30 0.17 -15.29
N TYR A 387 14.56 -0.91 -14.56
CA TYR A 387 14.51 -2.26 -15.16
C TYR A 387 13.20 -3.05 -14.99
N ASN A 388 12.20 -2.49 -14.30
CA ASN A 388 10.92 -3.13 -13.94
C ASN A 388 11.05 -4.41 -13.10
N CYS A 389 12.08 -4.46 -12.27
CA CYS A 389 12.27 -5.50 -11.28
C CYS A 389 11.36 -5.25 -10.06
N LEU A 390 10.97 -6.31 -9.34
CA LEU A 390 10.36 -6.23 -8.01
C LEU A 390 11.44 -6.42 -6.94
N LEU A 391 11.48 -5.55 -5.93
CA LEU A 391 12.38 -5.66 -4.78
C LEU A 391 11.74 -6.48 -3.65
N LEU A 392 12.29 -7.66 -3.36
CA LEU A 392 11.95 -8.51 -2.21
C LEU A 392 13.02 -8.38 -1.12
N VAL A 393 12.61 -8.06 0.10
CA VAL A 393 13.51 -7.88 1.25
C VAL A 393 13.20 -8.87 2.39
N ASP A 394 14.23 -9.58 2.88
CA ASP A 394 14.20 -10.26 4.18
C ASP A 394 14.51 -9.25 5.29
N SER A 395 13.54 -9.07 6.21
CA SER A 395 13.72 -8.32 7.46
C SER A 395 13.50 -9.16 8.71
N VAL A 396 13.62 -10.49 8.61
CA VAL A 396 13.43 -11.44 9.72
C VAL A 396 14.27 -11.03 10.92
N ALA A 397 15.55 -10.68 10.72
CA ALA A 397 16.43 -10.28 11.81
C ALA A 397 16.51 -8.76 12.08
N SER A 398 16.18 -7.89 11.13
CA SER A 398 16.36 -6.43 11.26
C SER A 398 15.11 -5.67 11.73
N LEU A 399 13.90 -6.19 11.49
CA LEU A 399 12.66 -5.52 11.88
C LEU A 399 12.64 -5.14 13.36
N GLY A 400 12.25 -3.90 13.68
CA GLY A 400 12.16 -3.40 15.06
C GLY A 400 13.50 -3.20 15.77
N ALA A 401 14.62 -3.57 15.14
CA ALA A 401 15.99 -3.39 15.64
C ALA A 401 16.87 -2.51 14.73
N SER A 402 16.44 -2.25 13.50
CA SER A 402 17.08 -1.32 12.55
C SER A 402 16.01 -0.58 11.74
N PRO A 403 16.27 0.68 11.31
CA PRO A 403 15.35 1.45 10.48
C PRO A 403 14.95 0.70 9.21
N LEU A 404 13.66 0.70 8.91
CA LEU A 404 13.07 0.04 7.74
C LEU A 404 11.74 0.71 7.44
N LEU A 405 11.59 1.24 6.23
CA LEU A 405 10.50 2.13 5.84
C LEU A 405 9.95 1.68 4.48
N MET A 406 9.15 0.62 4.44
CA MET A 406 8.82 -0.15 3.24
C MET A 406 8.37 0.71 2.05
N ASP A 407 7.38 1.60 2.27
CA ASP A 407 6.83 2.44 1.20
C ASP A 407 7.83 3.52 0.74
N GLN A 408 8.61 4.08 1.67
CA GLN A 408 9.59 5.15 1.40
C GLN A 408 10.83 4.63 0.67
N GLN A 409 11.35 3.48 1.12
CA GLN A 409 12.45 2.73 0.49
C GLN A 409 11.98 1.93 -0.74
N LYS A 410 10.72 2.11 -1.15
CA LYS A 410 10.14 1.61 -2.40
C LYS A 410 10.14 0.08 -2.56
N ILE A 411 10.31 -0.65 -1.47
CA ILE A 411 10.28 -2.12 -1.40
C ILE A 411 8.92 -2.62 -1.94
N ASP A 412 8.94 -3.65 -2.79
CA ASP A 412 7.72 -4.20 -3.39
C ASP A 412 7.15 -5.36 -2.58
N ILE A 413 8.01 -6.15 -1.93
CA ILE A 413 7.62 -7.27 -1.06
C ILE A 413 8.52 -7.27 0.17
N LEU A 414 7.93 -7.35 1.36
CA LEU A 414 8.66 -7.36 2.62
C LEU A 414 8.12 -8.45 3.54
N TYR A 415 9.01 -9.23 4.16
CA TYR A 415 8.64 -10.21 5.19
C TYR A 415 9.58 -10.21 6.40
N THR A 416 9.13 -10.83 7.49
CA THR A 416 9.85 -10.98 8.75
C THR A 416 9.48 -12.29 9.47
N GLY A 417 9.96 -12.51 10.70
CA GLY A 417 9.59 -13.67 11.54
C GLY A 417 9.23 -13.27 12.97
N SER A 418 8.23 -13.94 13.55
CA SER A 418 7.73 -13.68 14.91
C SER A 418 8.78 -13.76 16.02
N GLN A 419 9.82 -14.59 15.83
CA GLN A 419 10.72 -15.04 16.89
C GLN A 419 12.05 -14.26 17.03
N LYS A 420 12.18 -13.12 16.34
CA LYS A 420 13.32 -12.18 16.50
C LYS A 420 12.93 -11.02 17.43
N ALA A 421 13.08 -9.76 17.03
CA ALA A 421 12.84 -8.61 17.91
C ALA A 421 11.37 -8.40 18.32
N LEU A 422 10.41 -9.07 17.69
CA LEU A 422 9.01 -9.15 18.15
C LEU A 422 8.84 -10.04 19.39
N ASN A 423 9.74 -11.00 19.62
CA ASN A 423 9.68 -11.95 20.75
C ASN A 423 8.38 -12.77 20.86
N ALA A 424 7.67 -13.03 19.77
CA ALA A 424 6.60 -14.01 19.75
C ALA A 424 7.15 -15.43 19.50
N PRO A 425 6.43 -16.51 19.86
CA PRO A 425 6.83 -17.87 19.56
C PRO A 425 7.03 -18.07 18.04
N PRO A 426 8.02 -18.88 17.61
CA PRO A 426 8.19 -19.22 16.19
C PRO A 426 6.95 -19.96 15.66
N GLY A 427 6.50 -19.59 14.46
CA GLY A 427 5.33 -20.21 13.82
C GLY A 427 4.38 -19.24 13.12
N THR A 428 4.65 -17.93 13.17
CA THR A 428 4.02 -16.93 12.30
C THR A 428 5.05 -16.01 11.66
N ALA A 429 4.76 -15.53 10.46
CA ALA A 429 5.66 -14.67 9.68
C ALA A 429 4.88 -13.56 8.94
N PRO A 430 4.90 -12.31 9.43
CA PRO A 430 4.37 -11.17 8.71
C PRO A 430 4.94 -11.00 7.31
N ILE A 431 4.09 -10.68 6.35
CA ILE A 431 4.44 -10.37 4.96
C ILE A 431 3.52 -9.27 4.41
N SER A 432 4.05 -8.44 3.52
CA SER A 432 3.32 -7.38 2.80
C SER A 432 3.77 -7.32 1.35
N PHE A 433 2.81 -7.05 0.46
CA PHE A 433 3.01 -6.89 -0.98
C PHE A 433 2.43 -5.54 -1.40
N ASN A 434 3.16 -4.80 -2.23
CA ASN A 434 2.66 -3.56 -2.83
C ASN A 434 1.85 -3.82 -4.11
N GLU A 435 1.28 -2.76 -4.67
CA GLU A 435 0.45 -2.82 -5.87
C GLU A 435 1.18 -3.43 -7.10
N ARG A 436 2.49 -3.17 -7.29
CA ARG A 436 3.27 -3.79 -8.39
C ARG A 436 3.41 -5.30 -8.19
N ALA A 437 3.69 -5.74 -6.97
CA ALA A 437 3.78 -7.15 -6.63
C ALA A 437 2.42 -7.85 -6.77
N CYS A 438 1.32 -7.21 -6.32
CA CYS A 438 -0.05 -7.67 -6.55
C CYS A 438 -0.37 -7.82 -8.04
N GLN A 439 -0.01 -6.83 -8.87
CA GLN A 439 -0.24 -6.90 -10.32
C GLN A 439 0.52 -8.05 -10.98
N LYS A 440 1.79 -8.30 -10.64
CA LYS A 440 2.52 -9.48 -11.14
C LYS A 440 1.90 -10.80 -10.62
N MET A 441 1.51 -10.83 -9.34
CA MET A 441 0.97 -12.01 -8.66
C MET A 441 -0.42 -12.45 -9.18
N PHE A 442 -1.31 -11.50 -9.49
CA PHE A 442 -2.67 -11.83 -9.94
C PHE A 442 -2.81 -11.93 -11.48
N ASN A 443 -1.85 -11.42 -12.26
CA ASN A 443 -1.84 -11.55 -13.74
C ASN A 443 -0.93 -12.71 -14.23
N ARG A 444 -0.59 -13.67 -13.37
CA ARG A 444 0.18 -14.88 -13.73
C ARG A 444 -0.55 -15.73 -14.78
N LYS A 445 0.23 -16.43 -15.60
CA LYS A 445 -0.28 -17.48 -16.51
C LYS A 445 -0.42 -18.83 -15.81
N THR A 446 0.35 -19.05 -14.75
CA THR A 446 0.45 -20.29 -13.98
C THR A 446 -0.04 -20.11 -12.55
N LYS A 447 -0.74 -21.12 -12.01
CA LYS A 447 -1.09 -21.17 -10.58
C LYS A 447 0.18 -21.31 -9.72
N PRO A 448 0.24 -20.71 -8.51
CA PRO A 448 1.29 -20.99 -7.54
C PRO A 448 1.38 -22.50 -7.22
N VAL A 449 2.59 -23.00 -6.98
CA VAL A 449 2.81 -24.45 -6.73
C VAL A 449 2.25 -24.97 -5.40
N SER A 450 1.96 -24.07 -4.45
CA SER A 450 1.49 -24.41 -3.11
C SER A 450 0.15 -23.77 -2.81
N TYR A 451 -0.90 -24.59 -2.72
CA TYR A 451 -2.25 -24.16 -2.33
C TYR A 451 -2.27 -23.46 -0.96
N LEU A 452 -1.44 -23.89 -0.01
CA LEU A 452 -1.37 -23.30 1.34
C LEU A 452 -0.75 -21.90 1.33
N LEU A 453 0.05 -21.56 0.32
CA LEU A 453 0.70 -20.27 0.16
C LEU A 453 0.04 -19.42 -0.95
N ASP A 454 -1.01 -19.91 -1.60
CA ASP A 454 -1.68 -19.24 -2.72
C ASP A 454 -2.37 -17.95 -2.26
N MET A 455 -1.88 -16.81 -2.77
CA MET A 455 -2.36 -15.48 -2.38
C MET A 455 -3.74 -15.14 -2.95
N THR A 456 -4.27 -15.89 -3.93
CA THR A 456 -5.69 -15.77 -4.33
C THR A 456 -6.64 -16.25 -3.24
N HIS A 457 -6.20 -17.21 -2.41
CA HIS A 457 -6.94 -17.71 -1.25
C HIS A 457 -6.58 -16.97 0.04
N LEU A 458 -5.29 -16.73 0.31
CA LEU A 458 -4.85 -16.02 1.54
C LEU A 458 -5.35 -14.58 1.59
N SER A 459 -5.42 -13.87 0.46
CA SER A 459 -5.98 -12.51 0.41
C SER A 459 -7.44 -12.47 0.88
N ASN A 460 -8.28 -13.41 0.47
CA ASN A 460 -9.65 -13.50 0.95
C ASN A 460 -9.72 -13.91 2.42
N TYR A 461 -8.94 -14.91 2.85
CA TYR A 461 -8.92 -15.37 4.24
C TYR A 461 -8.53 -14.24 5.22
N TRP A 462 -7.61 -13.36 4.84
CA TRP A 462 -7.22 -12.18 5.61
C TRP A 462 -8.08 -10.92 5.37
N GLY A 463 -9.06 -10.97 4.47
CA GLY A 463 -9.90 -9.81 4.14
C GLY A 463 -9.12 -8.67 3.50
N ASN A 464 -8.30 -8.99 2.49
CA ASN A 464 -7.49 -8.07 1.68
C ASN A 464 -8.03 -7.92 0.24
N ASP A 465 -9.01 -8.75 -0.16
CA ASP A 465 -9.58 -8.80 -1.51
C ASP A 465 -10.89 -8.01 -1.67
N GLY A 466 -11.25 -7.22 -0.66
CA GLY A 466 -12.45 -6.37 -0.65
C GLY A 466 -13.79 -7.10 -0.51
N LYS A 467 -13.81 -8.44 -0.42
CA LYS A 467 -15.06 -9.21 -0.29
C LYS A 467 -15.61 -9.17 1.14
N ALA A 468 -16.94 -9.10 1.26
CA ALA A 468 -17.63 -9.06 2.55
C ALA A 468 -17.53 -10.38 3.36
N ALA A 469 -17.25 -11.51 2.70
CA ALA A 469 -17.14 -12.81 3.32
C ALA A 469 -15.70 -13.37 3.17
N ARG A 470 -15.17 -13.90 4.28
CA ARG A 470 -13.89 -14.63 4.34
C ARG A 470 -14.18 -16.12 4.22
N MET A 471 -13.71 -16.74 3.14
CA MET A 471 -13.84 -18.18 2.91
C MET A 471 -12.91 -18.98 3.83
N TYR A 472 -13.22 -20.26 4.02
CA TYR A 472 -12.27 -21.20 4.59
C TYR A 472 -11.12 -21.46 3.59
N HIS A 473 -9.89 -21.53 4.10
CA HIS A 473 -8.69 -21.89 3.34
C HIS A 473 -7.86 -22.91 4.11
N HIS A 474 -7.48 -22.57 5.34
CA HIS A 474 -6.87 -23.48 6.30
C HIS A 474 -7.17 -23.00 7.74
N THR A 475 -6.94 -23.87 8.73
CA THR A 475 -7.05 -23.50 10.14
C THR A 475 -5.78 -22.79 10.60
N GLY A 476 -5.82 -21.46 10.67
CA GLY A 476 -4.70 -20.64 11.15
C GLY A 476 -4.35 -20.87 12.64
N PRO A 477 -3.09 -20.61 13.06
CA PRO A 477 -2.60 -20.90 14.40
C PRO A 477 -3.12 -19.88 15.43
N VAL A 478 -4.32 -20.09 15.97
CA VAL A 478 -5.03 -19.19 16.92
C VAL A 478 -4.13 -18.65 18.05
N SER A 479 -3.49 -19.51 18.85
CA SER A 479 -2.54 -19.07 19.91
C SER A 479 -1.30 -18.34 19.38
N GLY A 480 -0.87 -18.66 18.15
CA GLY A 480 0.22 -17.97 17.46
C GLY A 480 -0.18 -16.56 17.03
N PHE A 481 -1.42 -16.37 16.58
CA PHE A 481 -2.01 -15.06 16.29
C PHE A 481 -2.25 -14.24 17.57
N PHE A 482 -2.74 -14.84 18.67
CA PHE A 482 -2.82 -14.15 19.97
C PHE A 482 -1.44 -13.62 20.40
N SER A 483 -0.40 -14.45 20.27
CA SER A 483 0.97 -14.08 20.62
C SER A 483 1.54 -13.01 19.68
N LEU A 484 1.31 -13.13 18.37
CA LEU A 484 1.76 -12.16 17.38
C LEU A 484 1.09 -10.79 17.59
N ARG A 485 -0.23 -10.75 17.75
CA ARG A 485 -0.99 -9.52 18.04
C ARG A 485 -0.40 -8.80 19.26
N GLU A 486 -0.10 -9.53 20.32
CA GLU A 486 0.43 -8.94 21.54
C GLU A 486 1.90 -8.50 21.40
N SER A 487 2.72 -9.19 20.60
CA SER A 487 4.06 -8.69 20.26
C SER A 487 4.04 -7.40 19.45
N LEU A 488 3.09 -7.26 18.53
CA LEU A 488 2.89 -6.04 17.74
C LEU A 488 2.39 -4.90 18.64
N SER A 489 1.47 -5.17 19.58
CA SER A 489 1.04 -4.20 20.61
C SER A 489 2.23 -3.64 21.40
N ILE A 490 3.14 -4.51 21.86
CA ILE A 490 4.34 -4.10 22.62
C ILE A 490 5.29 -3.25 21.76
N LEU A 491 5.44 -3.55 20.46
CA LEU A 491 6.25 -2.73 19.55
C LEU A 491 5.61 -1.36 19.30
N THR A 492 4.29 -1.30 19.13
CA THR A 492 3.53 -0.04 18.94
C THR A 492 3.56 0.83 20.21
N GLU A 493 3.38 0.25 21.39
CA GLU A 493 3.45 0.94 22.69
C GLU A 493 4.85 1.52 22.97
N LYS A 494 5.90 0.85 22.50
CA LYS A 494 7.30 1.31 22.61
C LYS A 494 7.63 2.40 21.59
N GLY A 495 7.09 2.29 20.38
CA GLY A 495 7.45 3.08 19.21
C GLY A 495 8.69 2.54 18.48
N LEU A 496 8.64 2.53 17.15
CA LEU A 496 9.72 2.04 16.28
C LEU A 496 11.08 2.71 16.55
N GLU A 497 11.12 4.04 16.57
CA GLU A 497 12.35 4.83 16.76
C GLU A 497 13.02 4.51 18.11
N ASN A 498 12.24 4.44 19.19
CA ASN A 498 12.72 4.02 20.50
C ASN A 498 13.22 2.57 20.50
N SER A 499 12.64 1.71 19.66
CA SER A 499 13.12 0.34 19.51
C SER A 499 14.42 0.26 18.74
N TRP A 500 14.55 0.93 17.59
CA TRP A 500 15.81 1.00 16.83
C TRP A 500 16.93 1.61 17.69
N ARG A 501 16.63 2.71 18.37
CA ARG A 501 17.57 3.40 19.27
C ARG A 501 18.03 2.50 20.42
N GLN A 502 17.11 1.84 21.15
CA GLN A 502 17.51 0.91 22.22
C GLN A 502 18.37 -0.25 21.69
N HIS A 503 18.06 -0.80 20.51
CA HIS A 503 18.88 -1.86 19.93
C HIS A 503 20.28 -1.36 19.58
N ARG A 504 20.41 -0.17 18.99
CA ARG A 504 21.73 0.42 18.70
C ARG A 504 22.50 0.76 19.97
N GLU A 505 21.87 1.38 20.97
CA GLU A 505 22.47 1.70 22.28
C GLU A 505 23.02 0.44 22.99
N VAL A 506 22.23 -0.63 23.07
CA VAL A 506 22.63 -1.89 23.72
C VAL A 506 23.64 -2.68 22.88
N ALA A 507 23.53 -2.65 21.55
CA ALA A 507 24.50 -3.28 20.67
C ALA A 507 25.87 -2.60 20.76
N GLU A 508 25.94 -1.26 20.75
CA GLU A 508 27.20 -0.54 20.92
C GLU A 508 27.85 -0.79 22.30
N TYR A 509 27.03 -0.90 23.37
CA TYR A 509 27.50 -1.31 24.69
C TYR A 509 28.10 -2.73 24.68
N LEU A 510 27.40 -3.70 24.06
CA LEU A 510 27.89 -5.06 23.89
C LEU A 510 29.18 -5.09 23.04
N TRP A 511 29.24 -4.35 21.94
CA TRP A 511 30.41 -4.28 21.06
C TRP A 511 31.65 -3.80 21.81
N LYS A 512 31.53 -2.70 22.55
CA LYS A 512 32.60 -2.21 23.40
C LYS A 512 33.03 -3.26 24.42
N GLY A 513 32.10 -3.90 25.12
CA GLY A 513 32.43 -4.93 26.11
C GLY A 513 33.13 -6.15 25.50
N LEU A 514 32.81 -6.53 24.26
CA LEU A 514 33.48 -7.61 23.54
C LEU A 514 34.91 -7.20 23.13
N GLU A 515 35.07 -5.98 22.61
CA GLU A 515 36.37 -5.39 22.27
C GLU A 515 37.27 -5.25 23.53
N ASP A 516 36.70 -4.84 24.69
CA ASP A 516 37.38 -4.77 25.99
C ASP A 516 37.76 -6.16 26.55
N LEU A 517 37.11 -7.26 26.12
CA LEU A 517 37.50 -8.64 26.39
C LEU A 517 38.59 -9.17 25.42
N GLY A 518 39.08 -8.34 24.49
CA GLY A 518 40.04 -8.73 23.46
C GLY A 518 39.43 -9.55 22.32
N LEU A 519 38.10 -9.59 22.20
CA LEU A 519 37.40 -10.29 21.14
C LEU A 519 37.27 -9.39 19.91
N GLN A 520 37.47 -9.96 18.71
CA GLN A 520 37.31 -9.21 17.47
C GLN A 520 35.92 -9.38 16.89
N LEU A 521 35.20 -8.27 16.70
CA LEU A 521 33.97 -8.27 15.90
C LEU A 521 34.28 -8.58 14.44
N PHE A 522 33.38 -9.34 13.81
CA PHE A 522 33.58 -9.88 12.46
C PHE A 522 33.36 -8.80 11.40
N ILE A 523 32.21 -8.13 11.44
CA ILE A 523 31.93 -6.94 10.62
C ILE A 523 32.76 -5.76 11.15
N LYS A 524 33.74 -5.31 10.36
CA LYS A 524 34.72 -4.32 10.79
C LYS A 524 34.15 -2.90 10.83
N ASP A 525 33.48 -2.49 9.76
CA ASP A 525 32.65 -1.29 9.71
C ASP A 525 31.61 -1.30 10.84
N LYS A 526 31.42 -0.19 11.55
CA LYS A 526 30.49 -0.09 12.68
C LYS A 526 29.03 0.07 12.22
N ASP A 527 28.80 0.68 11.08
CA ASP A 527 27.45 1.05 10.63
C ASP A 527 26.79 -0.07 9.82
N LEU A 528 27.59 -1.01 9.30
CA LEU A 528 27.14 -2.30 8.77
C LEU A 528 26.93 -3.39 9.85
N ARG A 529 27.23 -3.15 11.14
CA ARG A 529 26.96 -4.12 12.22
C ARG A 529 25.46 -4.18 12.55
N LEU A 530 24.84 -5.35 12.39
CA LEU A 530 23.43 -5.58 12.70
C LEU A 530 23.18 -5.52 14.23
N PRO A 531 22.40 -4.55 14.75
CA PRO A 531 22.20 -4.39 16.19
C PRO A 531 21.54 -5.60 16.87
N SER A 532 20.68 -6.33 16.16
CA SER A 532 19.98 -7.51 16.70
C SER A 532 20.84 -8.77 16.76
N VAL A 533 21.85 -8.92 15.90
CA VAL A 533 22.73 -10.11 15.83
C VAL A 533 24.17 -9.69 15.59
N THR A 534 24.97 -9.73 16.66
CA THR A 534 26.40 -9.43 16.64
C THR A 534 27.21 -10.68 16.33
N THR A 535 28.11 -10.59 15.34
CA THR A 535 29.11 -11.62 15.01
C THR A 535 30.48 -11.31 15.60
N ILE A 536 31.04 -12.32 16.28
CA ILE A 536 32.36 -12.29 16.90
C ILE A 536 33.23 -13.30 16.15
N THR A 537 34.39 -12.89 15.68
CA THR A 537 35.40 -13.81 15.08
C THR A 537 35.81 -14.84 16.13
N ILE A 538 35.86 -16.12 15.77
CA ILE A 538 36.25 -17.18 16.73
C ILE A 538 37.67 -16.89 17.25
N PRO A 539 37.88 -16.81 18.58
CA PRO A 539 39.18 -16.47 19.15
C PRO A 539 40.24 -17.54 18.84
N GLU A 540 41.44 -17.07 18.46
CA GLU A 540 42.56 -17.93 18.10
C GLU A 540 42.83 -18.99 19.18
N GLY A 541 42.94 -20.26 18.78
CA GLY A 541 43.24 -21.39 19.66
C GLY A 541 42.06 -21.95 20.46
N TYR A 542 40.85 -21.41 20.37
CA TYR A 542 39.67 -21.96 21.07
C TYR A 542 38.77 -22.78 20.13
N ASP A 543 38.26 -23.93 20.59
CA ASP A 543 37.11 -24.56 19.94
C ASP A 543 35.83 -23.79 20.32
N TRP A 544 35.19 -23.22 19.31
CA TRP A 544 33.91 -22.52 19.45
C TRP A 544 32.80 -23.41 20.02
N LYS A 545 32.86 -24.73 19.81
CA LYS A 545 31.91 -25.69 20.39
C LYS A 545 32.16 -25.90 21.88
N GLU A 546 33.41 -25.87 22.35
CA GLU A 546 33.75 -25.97 23.77
C GLU A 546 33.23 -24.73 24.51
N LEU A 547 33.49 -23.53 23.97
CA LEU A 547 32.97 -22.25 24.50
C LEU A 547 31.44 -22.25 24.63
N LEU A 548 30.71 -22.61 23.58
CA LEU A 548 29.24 -22.64 23.61
C LEU A 548 28.69 -23.73 24.56
N THR A 549 29.32 -24.90 24.60
CA THR A 549 28.95 -25.98 25.52
C THR A 549 29.15 -25.56 26.97
N TYR A 550 30.25 -24.86 27.26
CA TYR A 550 30.52 -24.30 28.58
C TYR A 550 29.47 -23.25 28.98
N MET A 551 29.14 -22.29 28.11
CA MET A 551 28.12 -21.27 28.38
C MET A 551 26.73 -21.87 28.60
N MET A 552 26.33 -22.85 27.79
CA MET A 552 25.05 -23.57 27.95
C MET A 552 24.98 -24.37 29.26
N LYS A 553 26.10 -24.98 29.68
CA LYS A 553 26.18 -25.82 30.89
C LYS A 553 26.29 -25.00 32.17
N HIS A 554 27.11 -23.95 32.19
CA HIS A 554 27.45 -23.19 33.40
C HIS A 554 26.62 -21.91 33.58
N HIS A 555 26.19 -21.27 32.50
CA HIS A 555 25.45 -19.99 32.53
C HIS A 555 24.00 -20.09 32.03
N GLN A 556 23.54 -21.30 31.70
CA GLN A 556 22.23 -21.58 31.08
C GLN A 556 21.97 -20.78 29.79
N MET A 557 23.03 -20.36 29.11
CA MET A 557 22.97 -19.38 28.03
C MET A 557 23.15 -20.05 26.67
N GLU A 558 22.23 -19.76 25.75
CA GLU A 558 22.37 -20.05 24.34
C GLU A 558 23.09 -18.90 23.64
N MET A 559 24.17 -19.25 22.97
CA MET A 559 24.74 -18.55 21.81
C MET A 559 24.92 -19.60 20.71
N THR A 560 25.22 -19.19 19.48
CA THR A 560 25.45 -20.13 18.37
C THR A 560 26.76 -19.85 17.66
N GLY A 561 27.28 -20.84 16.91
CA GLY A 561 28.30 -20.59 15.90
C GLY A 561 27.70 -19.94 14.66
N GLY A 562 28.51 -19.76 13.62
CA GLY A 562 28.06 -19.36 12.29
C GLY A 562 27.05 -20.32 11.64
N LEU A 563 26.54 -19.93 10.48
CA LEU A 563 25.50 -20.64 9.72
C LEU A 563 25.77 -20.49 8.22
N GLY A 564 25.59 -21.57 7.45
CA GLY A 564 26.00 -21.60 6.05
C GLY A 564 27.47 -21.18 5.88
N PRO A 565 27.78 -20.24 4.98
CA PRO A 565 29.12 -19.71 4.74
C PRO A 565 29.91 -19.20 5.96
N SER A 566 29.28 -18.86 7.11
CA SER A 566 30.00 -18.38 8.30
C SER A 566 30.35 -19.47 9.33
N ILE A 567 30.00 -20.74 9.07
CA ILE A 567 30.33 -21.89 9.94
C ILE A 567 31.85 -21.97 10.14
N GLY A 568 32.30 -22.04 11.40
CA GLY A 568 33.72 -22.10 11.74
C GLY A 568 34.47 -20.76 11.64
N LEU A 569 33.80 -19.66 11.25
CA LEU A 569 34.38 -18.31 11.26
C LEU A 569 33.94 -17.48 12.48
N VAL A 570 32.68 -17.63 12.91
CA VAL A 570 32.06 -16.74 13.92
C VAL A 570 31.32 -17.45 15.05
N LEU A 571 31.25 -16.78 16.19
CA LEU A 571 30.19 -16.89 17.20
C LEU A 571 29.13 -15.80 16.95
N ARG A 572 27.88 -16.07 17.33
CA ARG A 572 26.73 -15.15 17.17
C ARG A 572 25.99 -14.94 18.49
N VAL A 573 25.88 -13.67 18.89
CA VAL A 573 25.05 -13.17 19.99
C VAL A 573 23.83 -12.46 19.40
N GLY A 574 22.64 -12.70 19.93
CA GLY A 574 21.42 -11.96 19.61
C GLY A 574 20.75 -11.34 20.84
N LEU A 575 20.68 -10.01 20.89
CA LEU A 575 19.96 -9.25 21.91
C LEU A 575 18.82 -8.49 21.23
N MET A 576 17.61 -9.07 21.29
CA MET A 576 16.47 -8.61 20.48
C MET A 576 15.21 -8.38 21.31
N GLY A 577 14.54 -7.25 21.09
CA GLY A 577 13.30 -6.86 21.77
C GLY A 577 13.43 -6.90 23.29
N TYR A 578 12.66 -7.75 23.95
CA TYR A 578 12.68 -8.04 25.38
C TYR A 578 14.08 -8.46 25.89
N ASN A 579 14.86 -9.19 25.08
CA ASN A 579 16.23 -9.56 25.43
C ASN A 579 17.23 -8.40 25.29
N CYS A 580 16.86 -7.30 24.63
CA CYS A 580 17.73 -6.16 24.35
C CYS A 580 17.80 -5.16 25.51
N ASN A 581 18.66 -5.44 26.49
CA ASN A 581 18.97 -4.54 27.60
C ASN A 581 20.41 -4.75 28.10
N THR A 582 20.98 -3.75 28.78
CA THR A 582 22.38 -3.78 29.27
C THR A 582 22.64 -4.93 30.25
N PHE A 583 21.71 -5.23 31.16
CA PHE A 583 21.84 -6.35 32.11
C PHE A 583 21.98 -7.72 31.40
N ASN A 584 21.34 -7.91 30.24
CA ASN A 584 21.54 -9.10 29.41
C ASN A 584 22.87 -9.05 28.63
N ALA A 585 23.34 -7.87 28.20
CA ALA A 585 24.68 -7.71 27.64
C ALA A 585 25.77 -8.03 28.69
N ASP A 586 25.64 -7.53 29.93
CA ASP A 586 26.53 -7.83 31.06
C ASP A 586 26.59 -9.34 31.33
N LYS A 587 25.45 -10.04 31.25
CA LYS A 587 25.39 -11.51 31.33
C LYS A 587 26.19 -12.18 30.21
N VAL A 588 26.04 -11.76 28.96
CA VAL A 588 26.81 -12.30 27.82
C VAL A 588 28.30 -12.08 28.03
N LEU A 589 28.70 -10.86 28.39
CA LEU A 589 30.10 -10.49 28.62
C LEU A 589 30.71 -11.30 29.78
N ALA A 590 30.01 -11.43 30.90
CA ALA A 590 30.46 -12.24 32.04
C ALA A 590 30.59 -13.73 31.69
N ALA A 591 29.62 -14.29 30.96
CA ALA A 591 29.63 -15.71 30.57
C ALA A 591 30.71 -16.01 29.51
N LEU A 592 30.98 -15.10 28.57
CA LEU A 592 32.11 -15.20 27.64
C LEU A 592 33.45 -15.07 28.38
N ALA A 593 33.59 -14.08 29.27
CA ALA A 593 34.79 -13.87 30.06
C ALA A 593 35.11 -15.04 31.00
N ASP A 594 34.09 -15.79 31.43
CA ASP A 594 34.25 -17.02 32.20
C ASP A 594 34.60 -18.23 31.31
N ALA A 595 33.95 -18.37 30.15
CA ALA A 595 34.25 -19.42 29.18
C ALA A 595 35.70 -19.33 28.66
N LEU A 596 36.18 -18.13 28.34
CA LEU A 596 37.55 -17.88 27.85
C LEU A 596 38.64 -18.22 28.89
N LYS A 597 38.31 -18.23 30.19
CA LYS A 597 39.23 -18.60 31.28
C LYS A 597 39.30 -20.10 31.52
N HIS A 598 38.22 -20.83 31.23
CA HIS A 598 38.05 -22.24 31.61
C HIS A 598 38.09 -23.21 30.43
N CYS A 599 37.77 -22.76 29.21
CA CYS A 599 37.93 -23.56 28.00
C CYS A 599 39.39 -23.60 27.55
N LYS A 600 39.78 -24.70 26.89
CA LYS A 600 41.16 -24.91 26.46
C LYS A 600 41.55 -24.00 25.31
N LYS A 601 42.55 -23.13 25.54
CA LYS A 601 43.32 -22.52 24.45
C LYS A 601 44.38 -23.51 23.97
N HIS A 602 44.15 -24.11 22.81
CA HIS A 602 45.16 -24.84 22.06
C HIS A 602 46.24 -23.87 21.57
N LYS A 603 47.48 -24.36 21.46
CA LYS A 603 48.50 -23.68 20.65
C LYS A 603 48.20 -23.94 19.18
N ALA A 604 48.35 -22.90 18.35
CA ALA A 604 48.37 -23.01 16.89
C ALA A 604 49.61 -23.79 16.44
#